data_AF-A0A7V6W4W8-F1
#
_entry.id   AF-A0A7V6W4W8-F1
#
_cell.length_a   1.000
_cell.length_b   1.000
_cell.length_c   1.000
_cell.angle_alpha   90.00
_cell.angle_beta   90.00
_cell.angle_gamma   90.00
#
_symmetry.space_group_name_H-M   'P 1'
#
loop_
_entity.id
_entity.type
_entity.pdbx_description
1 polymer ?
#
loop_
_entity_poly.entity_id
_entity_poly.type
_entity_poly.pdbx_seq_one_letter_code
_entity_poly.pdbx_strand_id
1 'polypeptide(L)'
;SLLYSAKLYEPCKYIAKTEHLVAHTCIVMSQEVYDNLPEAGQKAIDQIGSEYPALAIEEVKETEDEFIALLEDNGVTITEVDKTPFIEASKGISEVFPEWSPGLYDRAVEAINK
;
A
#
# COMPACT_ATOMS: atom_id res chain seq x y z
N SER A 1 3.51 5.08 -9.18
CA SER A 1 3.64 4.04 -10.23
C SER A 1 2.40 3.84 -11.10
N LEU A 2 1.26 3.42 -10.54
CA LEU A 2 0.05 3.12 -11.33
C LEU A 2 -0.45 4.29 -12.20
N LEU A 3 -0.41 5.51 -11.66
CA LEU A 3 -0.88 6.72 -12.35
C LEU A 3 -0.14 6.96 -13.67
N TYR A 4 1.16 6.63 -13.71
CA TYR A 4 1.98 6.74 -14.91
C TYR A 4 1.84 5.51 -15.81
N SER A 5 2.03 4.30 -15.26
CA SER A 5 2.04 3.07 -16.07
C SER A 5 0.72 2.77 -16.77
N ALA A 6 -0.41 3.09 -16.13
CA ALA A 6 -1.75 2.96 -16.72
C ALA A 6 -2.19 4.21 -17.49
N LYS A 7 -1.30 5.21 -17.65
CA LYS A 7 -1.55 6.47 -18.38
C LYS A 7 -2.76 7.27 -17.88
N LEU A 8 -3.04 7.20 -16.58
CA LEU A 8 -4.17 7.94 -15.98
C LEU A 8 -3.94 9.45 -15.99
N TYR A 9 -2.71 9.89 -16.22
CA TYR A 9 -2.38 11.29 -16.47
C TYR A 9 -2.92 11.83 -17.80
N GLU A 10 -3.34 11.00 -18.75
CA GLU A 10 -3.94 11.46 -20.00
C GLU A 10 -5.28 12.18 -19.75
N PRO A 11 -6.25 11.59 -19.02
CA PRO A 11 -7.51 12.25 -18.69
C PRO A 11 -7.46 13.15 -17.45
N CYS A 12 -6.49 12.99 -16.53
CA CYS A 12 -6.45 13.74 -15.27
C CYS A 12 -5.07 14.38 -15.03
N LYS A 13 -5.03 15.72 -14.94
CA LYS A 13 -3.79 16.50 -14.80
C LYS A 13 -3.53 17.02 -13.38
N TYR A 14 -4.31 16.60 -12.40
CA TYR A 14 -4.16 17.07 -11.02
C TYR A 14 -4.12 15.89 -10.05
N ILE A 15 -3.08 15.86 -9.22
CA ILE A 15 -2.91 14.87 -8.15
C ILE A 15 -2.77 15.63 -6.84
N ALA A 16 -3.65 15.33 -5.88
CA ALA A 16 -3.52 15.82 -4.50
C ALA A 16 -2.90 14.73 -3.61
N LYS A 17 -1.76 15.03 -2.97
CA LYS A 17 -1.04 14.11 -2.08
C LYS A 17 -1.71 14.00 -0.71
N THR A 18 -2.83 13.29 -0.70
CA THR A 18 -3.62 13.02 0.52
C THR A 18 -3.01 11.95 1.42
N GLU A 19 -2.22 11.01 0.85
CA GLU A 19 -1.56 9.91 1.59
C GLU A 19 -2.52 9.09 2.48
N HIS A 20 -3.77 8.96 2.05
CA HIS A 20 -4.84 8.33 2.82
C HIS A 20 -4.73 6.80 2.94
N LEU A 21 -3.83 6.17 2.18
CA LEU A 21 -3.59 4.74 2.21
C LEU A 21 -2.12 4.42 1.95
N VAL A 22 -1.50 3.67 2.85
CA VAL A 22 -0.23 2.98 2.59
C VAL A 22 -0.57 1.59 2.04
N ALA A 23 -0.40 1.40 0.74
CA ALA A 23 -0.74 0.15 0.07
C ALA A 23 0.31 -0.93 0.37
N HIS A 24 -0.11 -1.97 1.08
CA HIS A 24 0.72 -3.15 1.35
C HIS A 24 0.25 -4.30 0.47
N THR A 25 1.19 -5.05 -0.11
CA THR A 25 0.89 -6.24 -0.90
C THR A 25 1.19 -7.49 -0.09
N CYS A 26 0.19 -8.33 0.11
CA CYS A 26 0.36 -9.64 0.72
C CYS A 26 0.35 -10.71 -0.38
N ILE A 27 1.42 -11.51 -0.45
CA ILE A 27 1.45 -12.69 -1.32
C ILE A 27 0.74 -13.82 -0.58
N VAL A 28 -0.27 -14.40 -1.21
CA VAL A 28 -1.06 -15.50 -0.64
C VAL A 28 -1.09 -16.68 -1.61
N MET A 29 -1.12 -17.90 -1.05
CA MET A 29 -1.28 -19.13 -1.83
C MET A 29 -2.20 -20.11 -1.09
N SER A 30 -2.67 -21.14 -1.81
CA SER A 30 -3.45 -22.21 -1.18
C SER A 30 -2.61 -22.97 -0.16
N GLN A 31 -3.13 -23.11 1.06
CA GLN A 31 -2.49 -23.88 2.13
C GLN A 31 -2.33 -25.35 1.71
N GLU A 32 -3.35 -25.95 1.09
CA GLU A 32 -3.28 -27.34 0.62
C GLU A 32 -2.16 -27.53 -0.41
N VAL A 33 -1.97 -26.56 -1.31
CA VAL A 33 -0.89 -26.62 -2.29
C VAL A 33 0.46 -26.49 -1.59
N TYR A 34 0.58 -25.57 -0.63
CA TYR A 34 1.81 -25.35 0.14
C TYR A 34 2.22 -26.60 0.92
N ASP A 35 1.29 -27.22 1.64
CA ASP A 35 1.53 -28.41 2.45
C ASP A 35 1.97 -29.62 1.60
N ASN A 36 1.51 -29.68 0.35
CA ASN A 36 1.89 -30.71 -0.61
C ASN A 36 3.22 -30.43 -1.34
N LEU A 37 3.85 -29.28 -1.12
CA LEU A 37 5.18 -29.00 -1.68
C LEU A 37 6.25 -29.85 -0.97
N PRO A 38 7.34 -30.21 -1.66
CA PRO A 38 8.53 -30.72 -1.01
C PRO A 38 9.08 -29.70 0.01
N GLU A 39 9.74 -30.17 1.06
CA GLU A 39 10.33 -29.33 2.12
C GLU A 39 11.23 -28.21 1.54
N ALA A 40 12.01 -28.50 0.51
CA ALA A 40 12.85 -27.52 -0.17
C ALA A 40 12.02 -26.38 -0.82
N GLY A 41 10.83 -26.69 -1.34
CA GLY A 41 9.91 -25.71 -1.91
C GLY A 41 9.25 -24.83 -0.85
N GLN A 42 8.79 -25.43 0.25
CA GLN A 42 8.27 -24.70 1.41
C GLN A 42 9.30 -23.70 1.94
N LYS A 43 10.52 -24.19 2.20
CA LYS A 43 11.64 -23.36 2.68
C LYS A 43 11.99 -22.21 1.73
N ALA A 44 11.99 -22.46 0.41
CA ALA A 44 12.28 -21.41 -0.57
C ALA A 44 11.21 -20.30 -0.58
N ILE A 45 9.93 -20.67 -0.46
CA ILE A 45 8.82 -19.72 -0.38
C ILE A 45 8.91 -18.91 0.91
N ASP A 46 9.09 -19.56 2.05
CA ASP A 46 9.20 -18.88 3.36
C ASP A 46 10.40 -17.91 3.39
N GLN A 47 11.54 -18.34 2.84
CA GLN A 47 12.73 -17.50 2.76
C GLN A 47 12.47 -16.24 1.93
N ILE A 48 11.96 -16.39 0.70
CA ILE A 48 11.66 -15.24 -0.15
C ILE A 48 10.58 -14.35 0.46
N GLY A 49 9.54 -14.95 1.06
CA GLY A 49 8.48 -14.22 1.75
C GLY A 49 9.00 -13.34 2.89
N SER A 50 10.06 -13.77 3.58
CA SER A 50 10.69 -13.00 4.66
C SER A 50 11.74 -11.99 4.16
N GLU A 51 12.51 -12.31 3.13
CA GLU A 51 13.67 -11.51 2.70
C GLU A 51 13.30 -10.44 1.66
N TYR A 52 12.42 -10.77 0.72
CA TYR A 52 12.08 -9.90 -0.41
C TYR A 52 11.39 -8.58 -0.01
N PRO A 53 10.49 -8.53 0.99
CA PRO A 53 9.79 -7.28 1.31
C PRO A 53 10.72 -6.11 1.62
N ALA A 54 11.84 -6.35 2.31
CA ALA A 54 12.81 -5.31 2.64
C ALA A 54 13.49 -4.73 1.39
N LEU A 55 13.80 -5.59 0.40
CA LEU A 55 14.37 -5.17 -0.89
C LEU A 55 13.33 -4.40 -1.70
N ALA A 56 12.10 -4.91 -1.77
CA ALA A 56 11.01 -4.31 -2.54
C ALA A 56 10.63 -2.91 -2.05
N ILE A 57 10.74 -2.62 -0.75
CA ILE A 57 10.45 -1.28 -0.21
C ILE A 57 11.38 -0.22 -0.80
N GLU A 58 12.67 -0.52 -0.93
CA GLU A 58 13.64 0.44 -1.49
C GLU A 58 13.41 0.62 -3.00
N GLU A 59 13.18 -0.47 -3.74
CA GLU A 59 12.85 -0.40 -5.17
C GLU A 59 11.58 0.43 -5.43
N VAL A 60 10.57 0.29 -4.58
CA VAL A 60 9.31 1.06 -4.70
C VAL A 60 9.55 2.55 -4.49
N LYS A 61 10.38 2.94 -3.51
CA LYS A 61 10.69 4.36 -3.26
C LYS A 61 11.42 4.97 -4.45
N GLU A 62 12.46 4.31 -4.95
CA GLU A 62 13.22 4.79 -6.12
C GLU A 62 12.32 4.95 -7.35
N THR A 63 11.46 3.95 -7.58
CA THR A 63 10.49 3.96 -8.68
C THR A 63 9.40 5.03 -8.51
N GLU A 64 9.03 5.36 -7.27
CA GLU A 64 8.03 6.40 -6.99
C GLU A 64 8.55 7.79 -7.38
N ASP A 65 9.78 8.13 -7.01
CA ASP A 65 10.43 9.39 -7.37
C ASP A 65 10.56 9.55 -8.89
N GLU A 66 10.98 8.50 -9.59
CA GLU A 66 11.05 8.48 -11.06
C GLU A 66 9.68 8.77 -11.69
N PHE A 67 8.62 8.11 -11.20
CA PHE A 67 7.29 8.29 -11.76
C PHE A 67 6.66 9.64 -11.45
N ILE A 68 6.99 10.25 -10.31
CA ILE A 68 6.58 11.63 -10.00
C ILE A 68 7.16 12.58 -11.06
N ALA A 69 8.45 12.48 -11.35
CA ALA A 69 9.10 13.31 -12.38
C ALA A 69 8.46 13.10 -13.77
N LEU A 70 8.21 11.85 -14.16
CA LEU A 70 7.56 11.56 -15.45
C LEU A 70 6.12 12.08 -15.52
N LEU A 71 5.38 12.10 -14.40
CA LEU A 71 4.04 12.68 -14.36
C LEU A 71 4.10 14.21 -14.56
N GLU A 72 5.03 14.89 -13.89
CA GLU A 72 5.24 16.34 -14.05
C GLU A 72 5.65 16.70 -15.48
N ASP A 73 6.56 15.92 -16.09
CA ASP A 73 6.96 16.07 -17.50
C ASP A 73 5.77 15.90 -18.47
N ASN A 74 4.75 15.11 -18.07
CA ASN A 74 3.50 14.93 -18.81
C ASN A 74 2.43 15.98 -18.47
N GLY A 75 2.82 17.06 -17.78
CA GLY A 75 1.98 18.21 -17.46
C GLY A 75 1.02 17.97 -16.30
N VAL A 76 1.29 16.99 -15.44
CA VAL A 76 0.52 16.78 -14.22
C VAL A 76 0.98 17.76 -13.14
N THR A 77 0.02 18.40 -12.48
CA THR A 77 0.27 19.23 -11.29
C THR A 77 0.07 18.37 -10.05
N ILE A 78 1.11 18.25 -9.23
CA ILE A 78 1.07 17.53 -7.96
C ILE A 78 1.00 18.57 -6.83
N THR A 79 0.00 18.44 -5.95
CA THR A 79 -0.22 19.38 -4.85
C THR A 79 -0.12 18.68 -3.50
N GLU A 80 0.61 19.31 -2.58
CA GLU A 80 0.51 19.00 -1.16
C GLU A 80 -0.79 19.57 -0.60
N VAL A 81 -1.42 18.86 0.34
CA VAL A 81 -2.69 19.26 0.95
C VAL A 81 -2.62 19.19 2.47
N ASP A 82 -3.43 20.02 3.14
CA ASP A 82 -3.69 19.83 4.57
C ASP A 82 -4.45 18.51 4.76
N LYS A 83 -3.81 17.55 5.43
CA LYS A 83 -4.36 16.21 5.67
C LYS A 83 -5.37 16.20 6.83
N THR A 84 -5.41 17.25 7.65
CA THR A 84 -6.26 17.32 8.86
C THR A 84 -7.73 17.05 8.54
N PRO A 85 -8.37 17.69 7.54
CA PRO A 85 -9.78 17.43 7.23
C PRO A 85 -10.05 16.00 6.75
N PHE A 86 -9.10 15.39 6.04
CA PHE A 86 -9.21 14.00 5.57
C PHE A 86 -9.14 13.01 6.73
N ILE A 87 -8.22 13.23 7.68
CA ILE A 87 -8.06 12.41 8.88
C ILE A 87 -9.30 12.53 9.78
N GLU A 88 -9.83 13.73 9.98
CA GLU A 88 -11.05 13.92 10.77
C GLU A 88 -12.26 13.20 10.13
N ALA A 89 -12.39 13.28 8.80
CA ALA A 89 -13.45 12.61 8.06
C ALA A 89 -13.36 11.07 8.14
N SER A 90 -12.18 10.48 8.36
CA SER A 90 -12.01 9.03 8.44
C SER A 90 -12.28 8.43 9.82
N LYS A 91 -12.44 9.23 10.88
CA LYS A 91 -12.57 8.73 12.27
C LYS A 91 -13.77 7.81 12.51
N GLY A 92 -14.83 7.93 11.71
CA GLY A 92 -16.04 7.10 11.82
C GLY A 92 -15.92 5.70 11.20
N ILE A 93 -14.74 5.28 10.72
CA ILE A 93 -14.59 4.04 9.95
C ILE A 93 -15.00 2.78 10.73
N SER A 94 -14.81 2.75 12.05
CA SER A 94 -15.21 1.60 12.89
C SER A 94 -16.72 1.40 12.95
N GLU A 95 -17.52 2.46 12.74
CA GLU A 95 -18.98 2.40 12.78
C GLU A 95 -19.57 1.78 11.51
N VAL A 96 -18.84 1.81 10.39
CA VAL A 96 -19.32 1.28 9.10
C VAL A 96 -19.01 -0.20 8.88
N PHE A 97 -18.21 -0.82 9.76
CA PHE A 97 -17.83 -2.24 9.72
C PHE A 97 -18.30 -3.00 10.97
N PRO A 98 -19.60 -3.31 11.08
CA PRO A 98 -20.18 -3.98 12.25
C PRO A 98 -19.64 -5.39 12.50
N GLU A 99 -19.04 -6.03 11.50
CA GLU A 99 -18.42 -7.35 11.58
C GLU A 99 -17.04 -7.34 12.24
N TRP A 100 -16.42 -6.17 12.42
CA TRP A 100 -15.11 -6.07 13.07
C TRP A 100 -15.20 -6.47 14.54
N SER A 101 -14.16 -7.17 15.01
CA SER A 101 -14.05 -7.48 16.43
C SER A 101 -14.03 -6.19 17.26
N PRO A 102 -14.70 -6.14 18.42
CA PRO A 102 -14.74 -4.94 19.26
C PRO A 102 -13.34 -4.36 19.53
N GLY A 103 -13.21 -3.04 19.39
CA GLY A 103 -11.95 -2.31 19.60
C GLY A 103 -10.83 -2.69 18.64
N LEU A 104 -11.12 -3.27 17.46
CA LEU A 104 -10.09 -3.60 16.46
C LEU A 104 -9.27 -2.37 16.03
N TYR A 105 -9.97 -1.28 15.70
CA TYR A 105 -9.34 -0.05 15.23
C TYR A 105 -8.37 0.53 16.26
N ASP A 106 -8.80 0.69 17.50
CA ASP A 106 -7.97 1.24 18.58
C ASP A 106 -6.72 0.39 18.83
N ARG A 107 -6.88 -0.95 18.83
CA ARG A 107 -5.75 -1.88 18.97
C ARG A 107 -4.77 -1.79 17.82
N ALA A 108 -5.26 -1.62 16.58
CA ALA A 108 -4.40 -1.46 15.42
C ALA A 108 -3.59 -0.14 15.51
N VAL A 109 -4.25 0.97 15.86
CA VAL A 109 -3.59 2.26 16.07
C VAL A 109 -2.55 2.19 17.18
N GLU A 110 -2.87 1.54 18.31
CA GLU A 110 -1.91 1.33 19.40
C GLU A 110 -0.69 0.50 18.95
N ALA A 111 -0.91 -0.54 18.16
CA ALA A 111 0.17 -1.41 17.67
C ALA A 111 1.10 -0.70 16.67
N ILE A 112 0.55 0.18 15.83
CA ILE A 112 1.33 0.96 14.85
C ILE A 112 2.19 2.04 15.52
N ASN A 113 1.72 2.61 16.63
CA ASN A 113 2.40 3.70 17.33
C ASN A 113 3.40 3.24 18.41
N LYS A 114 3.56 1.93 18.61
CA LYS A 114 4.56 1.35 19.52
C LYS A 114 5.93 1.30 18.86
#